data_AF-K4QVZ6-F1
#
_entry.id   AF-K4QVZ6-F1
#
_cell.length_a   1.000
_cell.length_b   1.000
_cell.length_c   1.000
_cell.angle_alpha   90.00
_cell.angle_beta   90.00
_cell.angle_gamma   90.00
#
_symmetry.space_group_name_H-M   'P 1'
#
loop_
_entity.id
_entity.type
_entity.pdbx_description
1 polymer ?
#
loop_
_entity_poly.entity_id
_entity_poly.type
_entity_poly.pdbx_seq_one_letter_code
_entity_poly.pdbx_strand_id
1 'polypeptide(L)'
;MAHSFEELIEKQRAADQAHRRVEGLRAQYGPPAQVGGWSQTQTQTYETAWRAWRDLARDAHTSVTEYAKEQGASLGAVEAEVAQAVRHSA
;
A
#
# COMPACT_ATOMS: atom_id res chain seq x y z
N MET A 1 -21.21 -2.01 -2.43
CA MET A 1 -21.45 -2.57 -1.09
C MET A 1 -20.83 -1.59 -0.12
N ALA A 2 -21.43 -1.36 1.05
CA ALA A 2 -20.81 -0.49 2.04
C ALA A 2 -19.50 -1.13 2.48
N HIS A 3 -18.39 -0.40 2.43
CA HIS A 3 -17.12 -0.88 2.96
C HIS A 3 -17.25 -1.04 4.47
N SER A 4 -16.72 -2.12 5.05
CA SER A 4 -16.63 -2.22 6.51
C SER A 4 -15.33 -1.59 7.00
N PHE A 5 -15.28 -1.11 8.25
CA PHE A 5 -14.04 -0.59 8.80
C PHE A 5 -12.94 -1.68 8.86
N GLU A 6 -13.31 -2.92 9.14
CA GLU A 6 -12.39 -4.08 9.13
C GLU A 6 -11.82 -4.34 7.72
N GLU A 7 -12.62 -4.19 6.67
CA GLU A 7 -12.15 -4.29 5.29
C GLU A 7 -11.10 -3.21 4.96
N LEU A 8 -11.29 -1.97 5.46
CA LEU A 8 -10.30 -0.90 5.27
C LEU A 8 -8.96 -1.25 5.93
N ILE A 9 -9.00 -1.83 7.13
CA ILE A 9 -7.80 -2.28 7.85
C ILE A 9 -7.07 -3.34 7.03
N GLU A 10 -7.77 -4.36 6.52
CA GLU A 10 -7.14 -5.43 5.75
C GLU A 10 -6.57 -4.93 4.42
N LYS A 11 -7.28 -4.03 3.72
CA LYS A 11 -6.79 -3.39 2.49
C LYS A 11 -5.54 -2.56 2.74
N GLN A 12 -5.53 -1.75 3.80
CA GLN A 12 -4.35 -0.97 4.18
C GLN A 12 -3.19 -1.88 4.57
N ARG A 13 -3.44 -2.96 5.33
CA ARG A 13 -2.41 -3.94 5.70
C ARG A 13 -1.81 -4.62 4.46
N ALA A 14 -2.63 -4.99 3.48
CA ALA A 14 -2.17 -5.56 2.23
C ALA A 14 -1.28 -4.57 1.44
N ALA A 15 -1.69 -3.31 1.36
CA ALA A 15 -0.90 -2.25 0.75
C ALA A 15 0.46 -2.06 1.47
N ASP A 16 0.46 -2.03 2.80
CA ASP A 16 1.68 -1.90 3.60
C ASP A 16 2.63 -3.08 3.42
N GLN A 17 2.11 -4.31 3.37
CA GLN A 17 2.92 -5.51 3.12
C GLN A 17 3.55 -5.48 1.71
N ALA A 18 2.77 -5.09 0.69
CA ALA A 18 3.29 -4.93 -0.66
C ALA A 18 4.34 -3.81 -0.74
N HIS A 19 4.15 -2.72 0.00
CA HIS A 19 5.13 -1.64 0.09
C HIS A 19 6.46 -2.13 0.70
N ARG A 20 6.40 -2.85 1.82
CA ARG A 20 7.60 -3.45 2.45
C ARG A 20 8.35 -4.38 1.50
N ARG A 21 7.64 -5.10 0.61
CA ARG A 21 8.29 -5.92 -0.43
C ARG A 21 9.05 -5.06 -1.44
N VAL A 22 8.49 -3.93 -1.89
CA VAL A 22 9.14 -2.98 -2.78
C VAL A 22 10.39 -2.38 -2.12
N GLU A 23 10.26 -1.96 -0.86
CA GLU A 23 11.39 -1.45 -0.06
C GLU A 23 12.49 -2.51 0.12
N GLY A 24 12.11 -3.76 0.42
CA GLY A 24 13.04 -4.88 0.54
C GLY A 24 13.79 -5.16 -0.77
N LEU A 25 13.11 -5.09 -1.92
CA LEU A 25 13.77 -5.20 -3.24
C LEU A 25 14.76 -4.05 -3.47
N ARG A 26 14.36 -2.83 -3.12
CA ARG A 26 15.22 -1.65 -3.28
C ARG A 26 16.46 -1.73 -2.40
N ALA A 27 16.30 -2.20 -1.16
CA ALA A 27 17.41 -2.44 -0.23
C ALA A 27 18.35 -3.55 -0.75
N GLN A 28 17.79 -4.61 -1.34
CA GLN A 28 18.56 -5.73 -1.88
C GLN A 28 19.34 -5.38 -3.15
N TYR A 29 18.73 -4.65 -4.09
CA TYR A 29 19.33 -4.39 -5.39
C TYR A 29 20.21 -3.13 -5.42
N GLY A 30 20.12 -2.28 -4.39
CA GLY A 30 20.81 -1.01 -4.35
C GLY A 30 20.20 0.05 -5.28
N PRO A 31 20.85 1.21 -5.42
CA PRO A 31 20.38 2.28 -6.29
C PRO A 31 20.34 1.85 -7.77
N PRO A 32 19.27 2.09 -8.53
CA PRO A 32 19.19 1.77 -9.95
C PRO A 32 20.24 2.49 -10.80
N ALA A 33 20.71 3.65 -10.33
CA ALA A 33 21.72 4.47 -11.00
C ALA A 33 23.16 4.05 -10.67
N GLN A 34 23.37 2.91 -9.98
CA GLN A 34 24.70 2.37 -9.75
C GLN A 34 25.38 1.96 -11.07
N VAL A 35 26.72 1.90 -11.08
CA VAL A 35 27.48 1.45 -12.26
C VAL A 35 27.04 0.02 -12.63
N GLY A 36 26.62 -0.17 -13.89
CA GLY A 36 26.05 -1.43 -14.37
C GLY A 36 24.54 -1.61 -14.12
N GLY A 37 23.92 -0.73 -13.32
CA GLY A 37 22.48 -0.67 -13.10
C GLY A 37 21.89 -1.94 -12.49
N TRP A 38 20.57 -2.08 -12.63
CA TRP A 38 19.87 -3.33 -12.36
C TRP A 38 19.84 -4.21 -13.60
N SER A 39 19.90 -5.52 -13.39
CA SER A 39 19.64 -6.48 -14.47
C SER A 39 18.20 -6.39 -14.95
N GLN A 40 17.91 -6.89 -16.15
CA GLN A 40 16.54 -6.94 -16.68
C GLN A 40 15.58 -7.69 -15.73
N THR A 41 16.03 -8.80 -15.15
CA THR A 41 15.24 -9.57 -14.17
C THR A 41 14.99 -8.80 -12.88
N GLN A 42 15.98 -8.06 -12.37
CA GLN A 42 15.81 -7.21 -11.19
C GLN A 42 14.81 -6.08 -11.45
N THR A 43 14.95 -5.40 -12.59
CA THR A 43 14.02 -4.34 -13.02
C THR A 43 12.60 -4.89 -13.13
N GLN A 44 12.40 -6.00 -13.83
CA GLN A 44 11.08 -6.59 -13.99
C GLN A 44 10.47 -7.03 -12.65
N THR A 45 11.28 -7.65 -11.77
CA THR A 45 10.82 -8.07 -10.43
C THR A 45 10.37 -6.87 -9.60
N TYR A 46 11.14 -5.79 -9.61
CA TYR A 46 10.80 -4.56 -8.90
C TYR A 46 9.55 -3.90 -9.47
N GLU A 47 9.44 -3.77 -10.80
CA GLU A 47 8.28 -3.17 -11.45
C GLU A 47 7.00 -3.95 -11.16
N THR A 48 7.05 -5.29 -11.17
CA THR A 48 5.90 -6.13 -10.79
C THR A 48 5.48 -5.87 -9.35
N ALA A 49 6.42 -5.86 -8.40
CA ALA A 49 6.11 -5.56 -7.00
C ALA A 49 5.55 -4.14 -6.82
N TRP A 50 6.12 -3.16 -7.51
CA TRP A 50 5.69 -1.77 -7.45
C TRP A 50 4.29 -1.57 -8.03
N ARG A 51 3.96 -2.23 -9.15
CA ARG A 51 2.60 -2.22 -9.72
C ARG A 51 1.59 -2.84 -8.77
N ALA A 52 1.90 -4.01 -8.21
CA ALA A 52 1.04 -4.70 -7.24
C ALA A 52 0.77 -3.82 -6.00
N TRP A 53 1.80 -3.19 -5.44
CA TRP A 53 1.63 -2.23 -4.35
C TRP A 53 0.73 -1.05 -4.74
N ARG A 54 0.96 -0.44 -5.90
CA ARG A 54 0.16 0.71 -6.35
C ARG A 54 -1.32 0.38 -6.53
N ASP A 55 -1.63 -0.80 -7.04
CA ASP A 55 -3.01 -1.21 -7.24
C ASP A 55 -3.71 -1.43 -5.89
N LEU A 56 -3.03 -2.07 -4.92
CA LEU A 56 -3.53 -2.21 -3.56
C LEU A 56 -3.70 -0.87 -2.83
N ALA A 57 -2.72 0.04 -2.96
CA ALA A 57 -2.79 1.37 -2.35
C ALA A 57 -3.94 2.20 -2.94
N ARG A 58 -4.19 2.09 -4.24
CA ARG A 58 -5.35 2.73 -4.88
C ARG A 58 -6.66 2.14 -4.37
N ASP A 59 -6.77 0.83 -4.29
CA ASP A 59 -7.97 0.16 -3.79
C ASP A 59 -8.29 0.55 -2.33
N ALA A 60 -7.28 0.56 -1.46
CA ALA A 60 -7.40 1.01 -0.07
C ALA A 60 -7.90 2.46 0.01
N HIS A 61 -7.29 3.39 -0.72
CA HIS A 61 -7.70 4.80 -0.71
C HIS A 61 -9.11 5.02 -1.26
N THR A 62 -9.48 4.34 -2.36
CA THR A 62 -10.85 4.38 -2.91
C THR A 62 -11.86 3.92 -1.86
N SER A 63 -11.57 2.80 -1.19
CA SER A 63 -12.46 2.22 -0.17
C SER A 63 -12.63 3.15 1.04
N VAL A 64 -11.53 3.76 1.50
CA VAL A 64 -11.57 4.74 2.60
C VAL A 64 -12.36 5.99 2.21
N THR A 65 -12.21 6.46 0.96
CA THR A 65 -12.98 7.60 0.44
C THR A 65 -14.47 7.31 0.39
N GLU A 66 -14.85 6.14 -0.11
CA GLU A 66 -16.24 5.70 -0.18
C GLU A 66 -16.83 5.52 1.22
N TYR A 67 -16.11 4.87 2.13
CA TYR A 67 -16.52 4.73 3.53
C TYR A 67 -16.72 6.08 4.22
N ALA A 68 -15.77 7.01 4.10
CA ALA A 68 -15.88 8.33 4.73
C ALA A 68 -17.12 9.09 4.24
N LYS A 69 -17.41 8.99 2.93
CA LYS A 69 -18.61 9.58 2.33
C LYS A 69 -19.89 8.95 2.86
N GLU A 70 -19.95 7.62 2.97
CA GLU A 70 -21.10 6.88 3.49
C GLU A 70 -21.38 7.21 4.97
N GLN A 71 -20.31 7.36 5.77
CA GLN A 71 -20.40 7.67 7.19
C GLN A 71 -20.58 9.17 7.48
N GLY A 72 -20.51 10.04 6.46
CA GLY A 72 -20.52 11.49 6.65
C GLY A 72 -19.30 12.01 7.44
N ALA A 73 -18.22 11.24 7.47
CA ALA A 73 -16.99 11.56 8.20
C ALA A 73 -15.97 12.27 7.29
N SER A 74 -15.01 12.95 7.89
CA SER A 74 -13.89 13.51 7.13
C SER A 74 -12.92 12.41 6.70
N LEU A 75 -12.48 12.44 5.43
CA LEU A 75 -11.52 11.50 4.87
C LEU A 75 -10.27 11.32 5.76
N GLY A 76 -9.64 12.43 6.17
CA GLY A 76 -8.43 12.37 6.97
C GLY A 76 -8.61 11.76 8.36
N ALA A 77 -9.81 11.85 8.96
CA ALA A 77 -10.10 11.19 10.23
C ALA A 77 -10.17 9.67 10.06
N VAL A 78 -10.87 9.20 9.02
CA VAL A 78 -10.96 7.76 8.70
C VAL A 78 -9.57 7.20 8.34
N GLU A 79 -8.79 7.91 7.53
CA GLU A 79 -7.40 7.50 7.22
C GLU A 79 -6.55 7.36 8.48
N ALA A 80 -6.66 8.31 9.42
CA ALA A 80 -5.93 8.26 10.69
C ALA A 80 -6.37 7.09 11.58
N GLU A 81 -7.68 6.82 11.66
CA GLU A 81 -8.25 5.69 12.40
C GLU A 81 -7.81 4.34 11.82
N VAL A 82 -7.88 4.17 10.50
CA VAL A 82 -7.40 2.96 9.81
C VAL A 82 -5.90 2.77 10.06
N ALA A 83 -5.09 3.83 9.88
CA ALA A 83 -3.66 3.75 10.13
C ALA A 83 -3.33 3.38 11.59
N GLN A 84 -4.12 3.88 12.55
CA GLN A 84 -3.98 3.53 13.95
C GLN A 84 -4.36 2.07 14.21
N ALA A 85 -5.47 1.59 13.65
CA ALA A 85 -5.92 0.21 13.80
C ALA A 85 -4.95 -0.81 13.18
N VAL A 86 -4.35 -0.49 12.02
CA VAL A 86 -3.30 -1.32 11.41
C VAL A 86 -2.08 -1.45 12.32
N ARG A 87 -1.68 -0.37 13.01
CA ARG A 87 -0.54 -0.40 13.95
C ARG A 87 -0.80 -1.23 15.21
N HIS A 88 -2.02 -1.23 15.73
CA HIS A 88 -2.37 -1.96 16.97
C HIS A 88 -2.71 -3.44 16.75
N SER A 89 -2.94 -3.84 15.51
CA SER A 89 -3.26 -5.22 15.15
C SER A 89 -2.06 -6.01 14.60
N ALA A 90 -0.86 -5.42 14.66
CA ALA A 90 0.42 -6.01 14.25
C ALA A 90 1.25 -6.44 15.46
#